data_AF-A0A8K0FWC3-F1
#
_entry.id   AF-A0A8K0FWC3-F1
#
_cell.length_a   1.000
_cell.length_b   1.000
_cell.length_c   1.000
_cell.angle_alpha   90.00
_cell.angle_beta   90.00
_cell.angle_gamma   90.00
#
_symmetry.space_group_name_H-M   'P 1'
#
loop_
_entity.id
_entity.type
_entity.pdbx_description
1 polymer ?
#
loop_
_entity_poly.entity_id
_entity_poly.type
_entity_poly.pdbx_seq_one_letter_code
_entity_poly.pdbx_strand_id
1 'polypeptide(L)'
;MSCGLDKCRRLSIERGAVVDRGFQFTDGSYMKAINRKEQYASFGLQQARRLNHTEIRSGVKSAYLRRVTSILKSSLNGKNLSKEINAYAVPVLTYTFGLVKLTATDLSEVERATPRLMTKYRVHHP
;
A
#
# COMPACT_ATOMS: atom_id res chain seq x y z
N MET A 1 -12.29 17.63 16.63
CA MET A 1 -12.57 16.61 15.59
C MET A 1 -13.15 15.40 16.29
N SER A 2 -14.40 15.05 16.04
CA SER A 2 -14.98 13.81 16.58
C SER A 2 -14.43 12.62 15.79
N CYS A 3 -13.90 11.63 16.49
CA CYS A 3 -13.48 10.37 15.87
C CYS A 3 -14.76 9.63 15.43
N GLY A 4 -15.04 9.61 14.13
CA GLY A 4 -16.26 9.00 13.59
C GLY A 4 -16.21 7.48 13.69
N LEU A 5 -16.99 6.91 14.60
CA LEU A 5 -17.13 5.45 14.78
C LEU A 5 -17.73 4.75 13.55
N ASP A 6 -18.30 5.51 12.61
CA ASP A 6 -18.89 5.02 11.36
C ASP A 6 -17.90 4.22 10.50
N LYS A 7 -16.61 4.57 10.59
CA LYS A 7 -15.53 3.90 9.87
C LYS A 7 -15.02 2.67 10.62
N CYS A 8 -15.29 2.56 11.91
CA CYS A 8 -14.77 1.47 12.72
C CYS A 8 -15.60 0.20 12.52
N ARG A 9 -14.92 -0.95 12.46
CA ARG A 9 -15.54 -2.29 12.34
C ARG A 9 -15.00 -3.22 13.41
N ARG A 10 -15.80 -4.20 13.83
CA ARG A 10 -15.39 -5.23 14.80
C ARG A 10 -15.03 -6.54 14.11
N LEU A 11 -13.88 -7.12 14.48
CA LEU A 11 -13.50 -8.48 14.12
C LEU A 11 -13.62 -9.38 15.35
N SER A 12 -14.64 -10.26 15.38
CA SER A 12 -14.86 -11.22 16.46
C SER A 12 -14.30 -12.59 16.05
N ILE A 13 -13.43 -13.19 16.88
CA ILE A 13 -12.83 -14.51 16.64
C ILE A 13 -13.20 -15.43 17.81
N GLU A 14 -13.98 -16.46 17.56
CA GLU A 14 -14.35 -17.48 18.55
C GLU A 14 -13.81 -18.85 18.07
N ARG A 15 -13.06 -19.55 18.93
CA ARG A 15 -12.44 -20.86 18.62
C ARG A 15 -11.67 -20.90 17.29
N GLY A 16 -11.01 -19.80 16.94
CA GLY A 16 -10.22 -19.67 15.71
C GLY A 16 -11.02 -19.35 14.44
N ALA A 17 -12.35 -19.28 14.51
CA ALA A 17 -13.24 -18.89 13.42
C ALA A 17 -13.68 -17.42 13.54
N VAL A 18 -13.72 -16.71 12.41
CA VAL A 18 -14.28 -15.35 12.37
C VAL A 18 -15.80 -15.46 12.44
N VAL A 19 -16.40 -14.76 13.41
CA VAL A 19 -17.85 -14.71 13.66
C VAL A 19 -18.35 -13.29 13.37
N ASP A 20 -19.47 -13.20 12.66
CA ASP A 20 -20.12 -11.94 12.31
C ASP A 20 -21.00 -11.46 13.48
N ARG A 21 -20.34 -10.96 14.54
CA ARG A 21 -21.02 -10.41 15.72
C ARG A 21 -20.60 -8.96 15.92
N GLY A 22 -21.55 -8.04 15.69
CA GLY A 22 -21.37 -6.61 15.93
C GLY A 22 -21.32 -6.24 17.42
N PHE A 23 -21.27 -4.94 17.70
CA PHE A 23 -21.30 -4.40 19.06
C PHE A 23 -22.36 -3.35 19.21
N GLN A 24 -23.11 -3.42 20.30
CA GLN A 24 -24.00 -2.34 20.71
C GLN A 24 -23.33 -1.59 21.86
N PHE A 25 -23.19 -0.28 21.70
CA PHE A 25 -22.71 0.59 22.75
C PHE A 25 -23.86 0.94 23.71
N THR A 26 -23.52 1.41 24.91
CA THR A 26 -24.48 1.81 25.94
C THR A 26 -25.35 3.00 25.54
N ASP A 27 -24.90 3.80 24.57
CA ASP A 27 -25.61 4.94 23.99
C ASP A 27 -26.59 4.53 22.86
N GLY A 28 -26.71 3.24 22.57
CA GLY A 28 -27.56 2.69 21.51
C GLY A 28 -26.93 2.66 20.13
N SER A 29 -25.70 3.18 19.96
CA SER A 29 -24.99 3.11 18.68
C SER A 29 -24.52 1.67 18.37
N TYR A 30 -24.46 1.30 17.09
CA TYR A 30 -24.12 -0.06 16.65
C TYR A 30 -22.87 -0.07 15.76
N MET A 31 -21.87 -0.85 16.18
CA MET A 31 -20.66 -1.12 15.41
C MET A 31 -20.85 -2.38 14.56
N LYS A 32 -20.82 -2.21 13.24
CA LYS A 32 -20.91 -3.35 12.29
C LYS A 32 -19.69 -4.27 12.44
N ALA A 33 -19.92 -5.57 12.40
CA ALA A 33 -18.85 -6.54 12.26
C ALA A 33 -18.30 -6.57 10.83
N ILE A 34 -17.03 -6.95 10.70
CA ILE A 34 -16.37 -7.14 9.42
C ILE A 34 -16.75 -8.50 8.85
N ASN A 35 -17.25 -8.52 7.62
CA ASN A 35 -17.56 -9.77 6.94
C ASN A 35 -16.24 -10.49 6.55
N ARG A 36 -16.23 -11.83 6.48
CA ARG A 36 -15.07 -12.61 6.01
C ARG A 36 -14.57 -12.22 4.62
N LYS A 37 -15.44 -11.66 3.77
CA LYS A 37 -15.09 -11.15 2.43
C LYS A 37 -14.68 -9.68 2.42
N GLU A 38 -15.01 -8.93 3.46
CA GLU A 38 -14.68 -7.51 3.54
C GLU A 38 -13.26 -7.37 4.12
N GLN A 39 -12.37 -6.70 3.38
CA GLN A 39 -11.04 -6.33 3.86
C GLN A 39 -11.12 -4.91 4.44
N TYR A 40 -10.53 -4.70 5.61
CA TYR A 40 -10.48 -3.38 6.24
C TYR A 40 -9.26 -2.63 5.73
N ALA A 41 -9.47 -1.51 5.03
CA ALA A 41 -8.38 -0.66 4.59
C ALA A 41 -7.93 0.22 5.76
N SER A 42 -6.83 -0.16 6.41
CA SER A 42 -6.17 0.60 7.47
C SER A 42 -4.84 1.13 6.96
N PHE A 43 -4.59 2.43 7.09
CA PHE A 43 -3.36 3.09 6.64
C PHE A 43 -3.01 2.87 5.14
N GLY A 44 -4.02 2.68 4.29
CA GLY A 44 -3.84 2.39 2.87
C GLY A 44 -3.40 0.97 2.54
N LEU A 45 -3.36 0.09 3.54
CA LEU A 45 -3.08 -1.34 3.40
C LEU A 45 -4.35 -2.15 3.63
N GLN A 46 -4.55 -3.19 2.82
CA GLN A 46 -5.65 -4.12 3.02
C GLN A 46 -5.33 -5.03 4.22
N GLN A 47 -6.11 -4.86 5.29
CA GLN A 47 -5.99 -5.62 6.52
C GLN A 47 -7.25 -6.47 6.70
N ALA A 48 -7.09 -7.79 6.61
CA ALA A 48 -8.11 -8.74 7.06
C ALA A 48 -7.69 -9.27 8.44
N ARG A 49 -7.85 -10.57 8.71
CA ARG A 49 -7.32 -11.23 9.92
C ARG A 49 -5.78 -11.21 9.99
N ARG A 50 -5.11 -11.22 8.83
CA ARG A 50 -3.65 -11.08 8.67
C ARG A 50 -3.39 -10.13 7.51
N LEU A 51 -2.20 -9.54 7.47
CA LEU A 51 -1.71 -8.82 6.30
C LEU A 51 -1.53 -9.81 5.15
N ASN A 52 -2.17 -9.56 4.01
CA ASN A 52 -1.89 -10.32 2.80
C ASN A 52 -0.59 -9.80 2.17
N HIS A 53 0.53 -10.33 2.64
CA HIS A 53 1.85 -9.84 2.26
C HIS A 53 2.12 -9.88 0.75
N THR A 54 1.55 -10.84 0.01
CA THR A 54 1.73 -10.96 -1.45
C THR A 54 0.97 -9.87 -2.20
N GLU A 55 -0.31 -9.66 -1.87
CA GLU A 55 -1.13 -8.60 -2.45
C GLU A 55 -0.54 -7.23 -2.14
N ILE A 56 -0.17 -6.98 -0.88
CA ILE A 56 0.42 -5.70 -0.50
C ILE A 56 1.74 -5.47 -1.24
N ARG A 57 2.61 -6.47 -1.32
CA ARG A 57 3.87 -6.37 -2.06
C ARG A 57 3.64 -6.04 -3.54
N SER A 58 2.68 -6.68 -4.19
CA SER A 58 2.32 -6.38 -5.58
C SER A 58 1.77 -4.95 -5.74
N GLY A 59 0.95 -4.50 -4.79
CA GLY A 59 0.42 -3.14 -4.71
C GLY A 59 1.53 -2.10 -4.53
N VAL A 60 2.50 -2.37 -3.67
CA VAL A 60 3.66 -1.50 -3.43
C VAL A 60 4.53 -1.37 -4.68
N LYS A 61 4.86 -2.50 -5.34
CA LYS A 61 5.63 -2.50 -6.60
C LYS A 61 4.91 -1.70 -7.69
N SER A 62 3.62 -1.97 -7.90
CA SER A 62 2.83 -1.26 -8.92
C SER A 62 2.69 0.23 -8.60
N ALA A 63 2.51 0.60 -7.33
CA ALA A 63 2.46 2.00 -6.91
C ALA A 63 3.79 2.73 -7.14
N TYR A 64 4.92 2.09 -6.82
CA TYR A 64 6.26 2.64 -7.12
C TYR A 64 6.43 2.88 -8.63
N LEU A 65 6.19 1.87 -9.46
CA LEU A 65 6.35 1.98 -10.92
C LEU A 65 5.41 3.02 -11.53
N ARG A 66 4.19 3.16 -10.98
CA ARG A 66 3.25 4.21 -11.36
C ARG A 66 3.81 5.60 -11.04
N ARG A 67 4.38 5.82 -9.85
CA ARG A 67 5.00 7.10 -9.49
C ARG A 67 6.20 7.42 -10.37
N VAL A 68 7.09 6.45 -10.61
CA VAL A 68 8.22 6.61 -11.54
C VAL A 68 7.71 6.98 -12.93
N THR A 69 6.70 6.29 -13.43
CA THR A 69 6.10 6.60 -14.74
C THR A 69 5.55 8.03 -14.81
N SER A 70 4.85 8.50 -13.77
CA SER A 70 4.38 9.88 -13.71
C SER A 70 5.51 10.90 -13.70
N ILE A 71 6.59 10.62 -12.96
CA ILE A 71 7.80 11.47 -12.94
C ILE A 71 8.44 11.52 -14.33
N LEU A 72 8.60 10.37 -15.01
CA LEU A 72 9.22 10.30 -16.34
C LEU A 72 8.38 10.96 -17.45
N LYS A 73 7.07 11.13 -17.24
CA LYS A 73 6.19 11.89 -18.12
C LYS A 73 6.26 13.41 -17.88
N SER A 74 6.91 13.84 -16.80
CA SER A 74 7.11 15.26 -16.53
C SER A 74 8.24 15.84 -17.39
N SER A 75 8.23 17.16 -17.59
CA SER A 75 9.28 17.89 -18.33
C SER A 75 10.50 18.24 -17.46
N LEU A 76 10.80 17.42 -16.43
CA LEU A 76 11.94 17.64 -15.55
C LEU A 76 13.26 17.23 -16.23
N ASN A 77 14.34 17.96 -15.94
CA ASN A 77 15.68 17.55 -16.36
C ASN A 77 16.15 16.30 -15.58
N GLY A 78 17.18 15.62 -16.09
CA GLY A 78 17.69 14.38 -15.48
C GLY A 78 18.03 14.48 -13.99
N LYS A 79 18.64 15.60 -13.57
CA LYS A 79 18.97 15.84 -12.15
C LYS A 79 17.71 15.90 -11.28
N ASN A 80 16.69 16.61 -11.76
CA ASN A 80 15.41 16.74 -11.06
C ASN A 80 14.60 15.44 -11.10
N LEU A 81 14.64 14.67 -12.19
CA LEU A 81 14.01 13.35 -12.26
C LEU A 81 14.56 12.42 -11.18
N SER A 82 15.88 12.30 -11.05
CA SER A 82 16.51 11.48 -10.02
C SER A 82 16.14 11.94 -8.61
N LYS A 83 16.09 13.25 -8.38
CA LYS A 83 15.66 13.83 -7.10
C LYS A 83 14.20 13.48 -6.79
N GLU A 84 13.30 13.61 -7.75
CA GLU A 84 11.87 13.31 -7.57
C GLU A 84 11.62 11.81 -7.40
N ILE A 85 12.37 10.94 -8.07
CA ILE A 85 12.26 9.48 -7.83
C ILE A 85 12.58 9.18 -6.35
N ASN A 86 13.65 9.77 -5.82
CA ASN A 86 14.02 9.59 -4.42
C ASN A 86 13.04 10.24 -3.44
N ALA A 87 12.48 11.40 -3.78
CA ALA A 87 11.58 12.15 -2.90
C ALA A 87 10.12 11.67 -2.95
N TYR A 88 9.66 11.11 -4.08
CA TYR A 88 8.25 10.76 -4.30
C TYR A 88 8.02 9.27 -4.54
N ALA A 89 8.86 8.57 -5.31
CA ALA A 89 8.64 7.15 -5.59
C ALA A 89 9.18 6.24 -4.47
N VAL A 90 10.42 6.47 -4.02
CA VAL A 90 11.08 5.66 -2.97
C VAL A 90 10.29 5.61 -1.65
N PRO A 91 9.62 6.69 -1.18
CA PRO A 91 8.81 6.62 0.04
C PRO A 91 7.70 5.56 0.04
N VAL A 92 7.22 5.11 -1.13
CA VAL A 92 6.27 4.00 -1.22
C VAL A 92 6.88 2.71 -0.66
N LEU A 93 8.15 2.47 -0.98
CA LEU A 93 8.89 1.29 -0.53
C LEU A 93 9.24 1.43 0.96
N THR A 94 9.81 2.57 1.36
CA THR A 94 10.29 2.77 2.74
C THR A 94 9.14 2.83 3.74
N TYR A 95 7.98 3.37 3.38
CA TYR A 95 6.79 3.35 4.25
C TYR A 95 6.36 1.91 4.59
N THR A 96 6.49 0.99 3.62
CA THR A 96 6.14 -0.42 3.83
C THR A 96 7.25 -1.25 4.46
N PHE A 97 8.44 -0.66 4.64
CA PHE A 97 9.56 -1.30 5.29
C PHE A 97 9.22 -1.56 6.76
N GLY A 98 9.26 -2.83 7.17
CA GLY A 98 8.85 -3.27 8.53
C GLY A 98 7.38 -3.70 8.65
N LEU A 99 6.50 -3.24 7.75
CA LEU A 99 5.10 -3.71 7.69
C LEU A 99 4.97 -4.96 6.81
N VAL A 100 5.76 -5.03 5.74
CA VAL A 100 5.74 -6.11 4.76
C VAL A 100 7.14 -6.65 4.61
N LYS A 101 7.27 -7.99 4.56
CA LYS A 101 8.53 -8.64 4.22
C LYS A 101 8.81 -8.47 2.73
N LEU A 102 9.47 -7.38 2.38
CA LEU A 102 10.11 -7.18 1.07
C LEU A 102 11.40 -8.00 1.04
N THR A 103 11.52 -8.88 0.06
CA THR A 103 12.74 -9.68 -0.12
C THR A 103 13.77 -8.90 -0.93
N ALA A 104 15.04 -9.30 -0.87
CA ALA A 104 16.09 -8.73 -1.73
C ALA A 104 15.71 -8.83 -3.21
N THR A 105 15.13 -9.96 -3.63
CA THR A 105 14.62 -10.17 -4.99
C THR A 105 13.57 -9.14 -5.39
N ASP A 106 12.63 -8.82 -4.49
CA ASP A 106 11.61 -7.81 -4.76
C ASP A 106 12.20 -6.43 -5.00
N LEU A 107 13.24 -6.07 -4.24
CA LEU A 107 13.94 -4.79 -4.38
C LEU A 107 14.76 -4.77 -5.68
N SER A 108 15.48 -5.84 -5.99
CA SER A 108 16.25 -5.97 -7.23
C SER A 108 15.36 -5.93 -8.48
N GLU A 109 14.15 -6.47 -8.43
CA GLU A 109 13.19 -6.35 -9.53
C GLU A 109 12.79 -4.89 -9.78
N VAL A 110 12.50 -4.14 -8.72
CA VAL A 110 12.16 -2.71 -8.80
C VAL A 110 13.36 -1.91 -9.32
N GLU A 111 14.55 -2.18 -8.80
CA GLU A 111 15.80 -1.56 -9.21
C GLU A 111 16.11 -1.80 -10.70
N ARG A 112 15.87 -3.02 -11.21
CA ARG A 112 16.04 -3.34 -12.64
C ARG A 112 14.96 -2.72 -13.52
N ALA A 113 13.75 -2.53 -13.01
CA ALA A 113 12.65 -1.96 -13.76
C ALA A 113 12.82 -0.44 -13.98
N THR A 114 13.43 0.28 -13.05
CA THR A 114 13.59 1.74 -13.13
C THR A 114 14.42 2.20 -14.33
N PRO A 115 15.66 1.69 -14.57
CA PRO A 115 16.43 2.05 -15.76
C PRO A 115 15.72 1.67 -17.06
N ARG A 116 15.03 0.52 -17.11
CA ARG A 116 14.24 0.11 -18.29
C ARG A 116 13.14 1.12 -18.60
N LEU A 117 12.47 1.64 -17.58
CA LEU A 117 11.50 2.72 -17.76
C LEU A 117 12.19 4.01 -18.23
N MET A 118 13.33 4.37 -17.65
CA MET A 118 14.07 5.58 -18.07
C MET A 118 14.53 5.51 -19.53
N THR A 119 15.01 4.36 -20.00
CA THR A 119 15.31 4.12 -21.43
C THR A 119 14.06 4.21 -22.29
N LYS A 120 12.95 3.59 -21.86
CA LYS A 120 11.66 3.65 -22.57
C LYS A 120 11.15 5.08 -22.75
N TYR A 121 11.32 5.94 -21.74
CA TYR A 121 10.94 7.35 -21.78
C TYR A 121 12.04 8.27 -22.33
N ARG A 122 13.09 7.71 -22.96
CA ARG A 122 14.19 8.44 -23.63
C ARG A 122 14.97 9.40 -22.71
N VAL A 123 15.05 9.08 -21.42
CA VAL A 123 15.83 9.84 -20.44
C VAL A 123 17.31 9.45 -20.51
N HIS A 124 17.59 8.18 -20.75
CA HIS A 124 18.94 7.71 -21.05
C HIS A 124 19.19 7.73 -22.55
N HIS A 125 20.43 8.04 -22.94
CA HIS A 125 20.87 7.82 -24.31
C HIS A 125 20.91 6.30 -24.59
N PRO A 126 20.59 5.85 -25.82
CA PRO A 126 20.70 4.44 -26.22
C PRO A 126 22.10 3.87 -26.07
#